data_AF-A0A2Z6Q3H5-F1
#
_entry.id   AF-A0A2Z6Q3H5-F1
#
_cell.length_a   1.000
_cell.length_b   1.000
_cell.length_c   1.000
_cell.angle_alpha   90.00
_cell.angle_beta   90.00
_cell.angle_gamma   90.00
#
_symmetry.space_group_name_H-M   'P 1'
#
loop_
_entity.id
_entity.type
_entity.pdbx_description
1 polymer ?
#
loop_
_entity_poly.entity_id
_entity_poly.type
_entity_poly.pdbx_seq_one_letter_code
_entity_poly.pdbx_strand_id
1 'polypeptide(L)'
;GHTVSRISGQYFRIFSRHFLDIIRTLIFYRVVDAMNYLAICYSDGNGTEKNLEKAFYWFQRAAENGNEDAMYILTSSCYYNGEGTEKNLEKAFYWFQKAAENDDEKAMYSLVMNYKNGEGTEKNLEKAFYWYQKMEESNKENTNKNEFCNECEQPYIDYQWCQQCNSRRFQQDFLKWTSGNKFIDEFIREAQLNAKNCYEVLEWIPYNKLSSINYHDKGGFSEIHKATWSDGPIDNWDFDKQQWNRWSFQSGYEIVLKILHQI
;
A
#
# COMPACT_ATOMS: atom_id res chain seq x y z
N GLY A 1 13.94 -63.75 14.88
CA GLY A 1 13.03 -64.90 15.00
C GLY A 1 11.64 -64.39 15.25
N HIS A 2 10.69 -64.69 14.36
CA HIS A 2 9.31 -64.26 14.49
C HIS A 2 8.65 -64.88 15.72
N THR A 3 7.88 -64.07 16.45
CA THR A 3 6.66 -64.55 17.10
C THR A 3 5.72 -63.38 17.23
N VAL A 4 4.66 -63.40 16.41
CA VAL A 4 3.51 -62.51 16.52
C VAL A 4 2.60 -63.08 17.60
N SER A 5 2.20 -62.27 18.57
CA SER A 5 0.88 -62.43 19.20
C SER A 5 0.26 -61.06 19.48
N ARG A 6 -0.93 -60.91 18.92
CA ARG A 6 -1.80 -59.75 18.94
C ARG A 6 -2.59 -59.79 20.24
N ILE A 7 -2.46 -58.77 21.10
CA ILE A 7 -3.36 -58.57 22.24
C ILE A 7 -3.85 -57.12 22.24
N SER A 8 -5.15 -57.02 21.99
CA SER A 8 -6.12 -55.94 22.29
C SER A 8 -5.61 -54.50 22.42
N GLY A 9 -6.07 -53.66 21.50
CA GLY A 9 -5.97 -52.21 21.61
C GLY A 9 -6.59 -51.70 22.91
N GLN A 10 -5.73 -51.21 23.81
CA GLN A 10 -6.09 -50.18 24.77
C GLN A 10 -5.74 -48.84 24.14
N TYR A 11 -6.76 -47.98 24.00
CA TYR A 11 -6.59 -46.58 23.69
C TYR A 11 -5.79 -45.93 24.82
N PHE A 12 -4.49 -45.68 24.61
CA PHE A 12 -3.78 -44.65 25.38
C PHE A 12 -4.21 -43.29 24.84
N ARG A 13 -5.20 -42.65 25.45
CA ARG A 13 -5.47 -41.22 25.27
C ARG A 13 -4.49 -40.45 26.16
N ILE A 14 -3.28 -40.24 25.66
CA ILE A 14 -2.43 -39.16 26.18
C ILE A 14 -3.03 -37.87 25.63
N PHE A 15 -3.90 -37.22 26.40
CA PHE A 15 -4.18 -35.81 26.17
C PHE A 15 -2.92 -35.06 26.59
N SER A 16 -2.02 -34.82 25.63
CA SER A 16 -0.95 -33.85 25.83
C SER A 16 -1.60 -32.52 26.22
N ARG A 17 -0.99 -31.77 27.16
CA ARG A 17 -1.48 -30.41 27.52
C ARG A 17 -1.80 -29.58 26.27
N HIS A 18 -0.98 -29.75 25.23
CA HIS A 18 -1.16 -29.19 23.90
C HIS A 18 -2.56 -29.43 23.27
N PHE A 19 -3.16 -30.61 23.41
CA PHE A 19 -4.48 -30.87 22.83
C PHE A 19 -5.62 -30.19 23.61
N LEU A 20 -5.52 -30.13 24.94
CA LEU A 20 -6.48 -29.38 25.78
C LEU A 20 -6.33 -27.88 25.57
N ASP A 21 -5.11 -27.40 25.35
CA ASP A 21 -4.84 -26.00 25.05
C ASP A 21 -5.38 -25.62 23.66
N ILE A 22 -5.21 -26.48 22.64
CA ILE A 22 -5.83 -26.29 21.31
C ILE A 22 -7.36 -26.28 21.41
N ILE A 23 -7.98 -27.21 22.14
CA ILE A 23 -9.44 -27.22 22.32
C ILE A 23 -9.92 -25.98 23.09
N ARG A 24 -9.19 -25.55 24.12
CA ARG A 24 -9.51 -24.31 24.84
C ARG A 24 -9.41 -23.09 23.94
N THR A 25 -8.37 -22.99 23.12
CA THR A 25 -8.22 -21.91 22.13
C THR A 25 -9.34 -21.93 21.10
N LEU A 26 -9.73 -23.11 20.59
CA LEU A 26 -10.83 -23.25 19.62
C LEU A 26 -12.20 -22.91 20.23
N ILE A 27 -12.47 -23.31 21.48
CA ILE A 27 -13.70 -22.96 22.20
C ILE A 27 -13.71 -21.46 22.51
N PHE A 28 -12.58 -20.90 22.95
CA PHE A 28 -12.42 -19.48 23.23
C PHE A 28 -12.70 -18.63 21.99
N TYR A 29 -12.10 -18.97 20.85
CA TYR A 29 -12.33 -18.28 19.58
C TYR A 29 -13.82 -18.30 19.17
N ARG A 30 -14.47 -19.47 19.27
CA ARG A 30 -15.91 -19.62 19.00
C ARG A 30 -16.80 -18.80 19.94
N VAL A 31 -16.38 -18.60 21.19
CA VAL A 31 -17.12 -17.79 22.16
C VAL A 31 -16.98 -16.30 21.84
N VAL A 32 -15.79 -15.87 21.40
CA VAL A 32 -15.52 -14.49 21.01
C VAL A 32 -16.31 -14.08 19.76
N ASP A 33 -16.36 -14.94 18.74
CA ASP A 33 -17.19 -14.69 17.54
C ASP A 33 -18.69 -14.66 17.87
N ALA A 34 -19.14 -15.51 18.79
CA ALA A 34 -20.53 -15.51 19.27
C ALA A 34 -20.89 -14.21 20.01
N MET A 35 -19.95 -13.60 20.74
CA MET A 35 -20.15 -12.28 21.37
C MET A 35 -20.34 -11.19 20.32
N ASN A 36 -19.52 -11.19 19.26
CA ASN A 36 -19.66 -10.23 18.15
C ASN A 36 -21.01 -10.40 17.42
N TYR A 37 -21.38 -11.65 17.11
CA TYR A 37 -22.67 -11.93 16.48
C TYR A 37 -23.86 -11.49 17.34
N LEU A 38 -23.79 -11.73 18.65
CA LEU A 38 -24.82 -11.27 19.59
C LEU A 38 -24.92 -9.74 19.63
N ALA A 39 -23.80 -9.04 19.54
CA ALA A 39 -23.78 -7.57 19.46
C ALA A 39 -24.49 -7.06 18.20
N ILE A 40 -24.25 -7.70 17.05
CA ILE A 40 -24.94 -7.40 15.78
C ILE A 40 -26.44 -7.65 15.92
N CYS A 41 -26.85 -8.77 16.53
CA CYS A 41 -28.27 -9.05 16.79
C CYS A 41 -28.94 -7.94 17.61
N TYR A 42 -28.28 -7.43 18.66
CA TYR A 42 -28.80 -6.30 19.44
C TYR A 42 -28.76 -4.98 18.66
N SER A 43 -27.77 -4.76 17.80
CA SER A 43 -27.69 -3.56 16.94
C SER A 43 -28.84 -3.49 15.93
N ASP A 44 -29.13 -4.62 15.30
CA ASP A 44 -30.07 -4.70 14.17
C ASP A 44 -31.49 -5.08 14.60
N GLY A 45 -31.66 -5.64 15.81
CA GLY A 45 -32.92 -6.22 16.25
C GLY A 45 -33.20 -7.61 15.64
N ASN A 46 -32.15 -8.31 15.21
CA ASN A 46 -32.29 -9.64 14.58
C ASN A 46 -32.46 -10.72 15.65
N GLY A 47 -33.69 -11.25 15.77
CA GLY A 47 -34.02 -12.30 16.74
C GLY A 47 -34.08 -11.84 18.19
N THR A 48 -33.96 -10.53 18.44
CA THR A 48 -34.08 -9.87 19.74
C THR A 48 -34.56 -8.43 19.55
N GLU A 49 -34.94 -7.74 20.62
CA GLU A 49 -35.27 -6.31 20.54
C GLU A 49 -33.99 -5.49 20.31
N LYS A 50 -34.06 -4.52 19.39
CA LYS A 50 -32.95 -3.61 19.12
C LYS A 50 -32.55 -2.86 20.39
N ASN A 51 -31.28 -2.95 20.76
CA ASN A 51 -30.73 -2.30 21.95
C ASN A 51 -29.24 -1.96 21.73
N LEU A 52 -28.97 -0.69 21.42
CA LEU A 52 -27.62 -0.22 21.08
C LEU A 52 -26.67 -0.22 22.29
N GLU A 53 -27.15 -0.02 23.51
CA GLU A 53 -26.32 -0.07 24.73
C GLU A 53 -25.83 -1.51 25.01
N LYS A 54 -26.70 -2.51 24.81
CA LYS A 54 -26.31 -3.92 24.90
C LYS A 54 -25.39 -4.33 23.75
N ALA A 55 -25.64 -3.82 22.54
CA ALA A 55 -24.74 -4.02 21.41
C ALA A 55 -23.33 -3.50 21.73
N PHE A 56 -23.24 -2.25 22.22
CA PHE A 56 -21.99 -1.65 22.69
C PHE A 56 -21.28 -2.51 23.73
N TYR A 57 -21.98 -2.96 24.76
CA TYR A 57 -21.42 -3.83 25.80
C TYR A 57 -20.80 -5.11 25.21
N TRP A 58 -21.52 -5.80 24.30
CA TRP A 58 -21.02 -7.03 23.70
C TRP A 58 -19.88 -6.80 22.69
N PHE A 59 -19.93 -5.72 21.90
CA PHE A 59 -18.81 -5.31 21.04
C PHE A 59 -17.57 -5.02 21.87
N GLN A 60 -17.71 -4.30 22.99
CA GLN A 60 -16.59 -4.02 23.89
C GLN A 60 -15.96 -5.31 24.42
N ARG A 61 -16.77 -6.28 24.88
CA ARG A 61 -16.25 -7.56 25.38
C ARG A 61 -15.59 -8.39 24.28
N ALA A 62 -16.16 -8.42 23.09
CA ALA A 62 -15.57 -9.13 21.95
C ALA A 62 -14.23 -8.51 21.54
N ALA A 63 -14.17 -7.17 21.48
CA ALA A 63 -12.96 -6.41 21.18
C ALA A 63 -11.85 -6.60 22.24
N GLU A 64 -12.20 -6.61 23.53
CA GLU A 64 -11.27 -6.90 24.63
C GLU A 64 -10.69 -8.33 24.55
N ASN A 65 -11.36 -9.25 23.86
CA ASN A 65 -10.88 -10.61 23.61
C ASN A 65 -10.27 -10.80 22.21
N GLY A 66 -9.98 -9.70 21.49
CA GLY A 66 -9.25 -9.72 20.23
C GLY A 66 -10.09 -9.96 18.98
N ASN A 67 -11.42 -9.80 19.03
CA ASN A 67 -12.24 -9.83 17.82
C ASN A 67 -12.05 -8.54 17.00
N GLU A 68 -11.43 -8.65 15.82
CA GLU A 68 -11.11 -7.52 14.94
C GLU A 68 -12.36 -6.79 14.45
N ASP A 69 -13.40 -7.52 14.04
CA ASP A 69 -14.67 -6.92 13.58
C ASP A 69 -15.33 -6.09 14.69
N ALA A 70 -15.37 -6.63 15.91
CA ALA A 70 -15.90 -5.91 17.06
C ALA A 70 -15.05 -4.69 17.42
N MET A 71 -13.72 -4.77 17.31
CA MET A 71 -12.83 -3.62 17.50
C MET A 71 -13.14 -2.51 16.49
N TYR A 72 -13.33 -2.87 15.21
CA TYR A 72 -13.68 -1.92 14.16
C TYR A 72 -15.03 -1.24 14.42
N ILE A 73 -16.07 -2.01 14.75
CA ILE A 73 -17.43 -1.48 15.00
C ILE A 73 -17.45 -0.63 16.27
N LEU A 74 -16.79 -1.06 17.34
CA LEU A 74 -16.67 -0.29 18.58
C LEU A 74 -16.00 1.06 18.35
N THR A 75 -15.00 1.11 17.47
CA THR A 75 -14.24 2.34 17.19
C THR A 75 -15.00 3.27 16.25
N SER A 76 -15.50 2.74 15.13
CA SER A 76 -16.13 3.53 14.05
C SER A 76 -17.59 3.92 14.34
N SER A 77 -18.39 3.02 14.89
CA SER A 77 -19.82 3.29 15.18
C SER A 77 -20.01 3.80 16.61
N CYS A 78 -19.44 3.12 17.61
CA CYS A 78 -19.74 3.49 18.99
C CYS A 78 -18.99 4.74 19.44
N TYR A 79 -17.65 4.75 19.40
CA TYR A 79 -16.89 5.89 19.94
C TYR A 79 -16.83 7.09 18.99
N TYR A 80 -16.75 6.88 17.67
CA TYR A 80 -16.66 7.97 16.71
C TYR A 80 -18.03 8.63 16.41
N ASN A 81 -19.09 7.83 16.23
CA ASN A 81 -20.44 8.35 15.97
C ASN A 81 -21.32 8.50 17.22
N GLY A 82 -20.96 7.87 18.35
CA GLY A 82 -21.78 7.89 19.57
C GLY A 82 -22.97 6.93 19.53
N GLU A 83 -22.86 5.80 18.81
CA GLU A 83 -23.94 4.81 18.73
C GLU A 83 -23.92 3.86 19.94
N GLY A 84 -24.98 3.87 20.75
CA GLY A 84 -25.10 3.01 21.94
C GLY A 84 -24.23 3.42 23.13
N THR A 85 -23.47 4.51 23.00
CA THR A 85 -22.66 5.15 24.05
C THR A 85 -22.47 6.63 23.72
N GLU A 86 -21.92 7.42 24.63
CA GLU A 86 -21.48 8.77 24.30
C GLU A 86 -20.31 8.77 23.31
N LYS A 87 -20.33 9.70 22.34
CA LYS A 87 -19.23 9.96 21.42
C LYS A 87 -17.97 10.31 22.21
N ASN A 88 -16.87 9.60 21.94
CA ASN A 88 -15.60 9.77 22.62
C ASN A 88 -14.43 9.54 21.65
N LEU A 89 -13.96 10.63 21.04
CA LEU A 89 -12.88 10.58 20.05
C LEU A 89 -11.54 10.13 20.65
N GLU A 90 -11.28 10.41 21.93
CA GLU A 90 -10.06 9.96 22.62
C GLU A 90 -10.02 8.44 22.77
N LYS A 91 -11.15 7.81 23.11
CA LYS A 91 -11.28 6.36 23.14
C LYS A 91 -11.18 5.76 21.75
N ALA A 92 -11.80 6.38 20.74
CA ALA A 92 -11.66 5.93 19.35
C ALA A 92 -10.18 5.94 18.92
N PHE A 93 -9.48 7.03 19.22
CA PHE A 93 -8.04 7.18 18.97
C PHE A 93 -7.22 6.06 19.63
N TYR A 94 -7.46 5.76 20.91
CA TYR A 94 -6.79 4.67 21.62
C TYR A 94 -6.98 3.30 20.95
N TRP A 95 -8.19 3.00 20.49
CA TRP A 95 -8.44 1.72 19.81
C TRP A 95 -7.80 1.65 18.42
N PHE A 96 -7.77 2.76 17.67
CA PHE A 96 -7.01 2.83 16.42
C PHE A 96 -5.52 2.57 16.64
N GLN A 97 -4.93 3.09 17.74
CA GLN A 97 -3.53 2.78 18.08
C GLN A 97 -3.32 1.28 18.29
N LYS A 98 -4.19 0.63 19.07
CA LYS A 98 -4.11 -0.83 19.29
C LYS A 98 -4.27 -1.66 18.02
N ALA A 99 -5.19 -1.28 17.13
CA ALA A 99 -5.38 -1.98 15.87
C ALA A 99 -4.18 -1.77 14.93
N ALA A 100 -3.64 -0.55 14.87
CA ALA A 100 -2.45 -0.21 14.08
C ALA A 100 -1.14 -0.86 14.59
N GLU A 101 -1.09 -1.26 15.87
CA GLU A 101 -0.02 -2.11 16.42
C GLU A 101 -0.06 -3.54 15.87
N ASN A 102 -1.21 -4.01 15.38
CA ASN A 102 -1.41 -5.31 14.73
C ASN A 102 -1.50 -5.17 13.20
N ASP A 103 -0.91 -4.11 12.66
CA ASP A 103 -0.80 -3.82 11.23
C ASP A 103 -2.14 -3.64 10.48
N ASP A 104 -3.22 -3.25 11.17
CA ASP A 104 -4.49 -2.86 10.53
C ASP A 104 -4.33 -1.54 9.76
N GLU A 105 -4.39 -1.63 8.42
CA GLU A 105 -4.22 -0.51 7.50
C GLU A 105 -5.27 0.59 7.69
N LYS A 106 -6.53 0.22 7.95
CA LYS A 106 -7.63 1.19 8.16
C LYS A 106 -7.41 1.97 9.46
N ALA A 107 -6.90 1.30 10.49
CA ALA A 107 -6.56 1.93 11.74
C ALA A 107 -5.37 2.89 11.59
N MET A 108 -4.31 2.49 10.86
CA MET A 108 -3.20 3.39 10.55
C MET A 108 -3.65 4.64 9.79
N TYR A 109 -4.48 4.49 8.76
CA TYR A 109 -5.05 5.63 8.01
C TYR A 109 -5.84 6.57 8.92
N SER A 110 -6.64 6.00 9.82
CA SER A 110 -7.41 6.78 10.80
C SER A 110 -6.50 7.56 11.76
N LEU A 111 -5.36 6.99 12.18
CA LEU A 111 -4.35 7.71 12.99
C LEU A 111 -3.71 8.87 12.23
N VAL A 112 -3.41 8.70 10.93
CA VAL A 112 -2.89 9.80 10.09
C VAL A 112 -3.87 10.98 10.08
N MET A 113 -5.16 10.71 9.87
CA MET A 113 -6.18 11.76 9.88
C MET A 113 -6.36 12.39 11.27
N ASN A 114 -6.42 11.58 12.33
CA ASN A 114 -6.56 12.05 13.70
C ASN A 114 -5.42 12.99 14.10
N TYR A 115 -4.17 12.63 13.79
CA TYR A 115 -3.02 13.49 14.07
C TYR A 115 -2.95 14.73 13.17
N LYS A 116 -3.44 14.65 11.93
CA LYS A 116 -3.49 15.81 11.02
C LYS A 116 -4.52 16.86 11.46
N ASN A 117 -5.67 16.39 11.97
CA ASN A 117 -6.80 17.23 12.33
C ASN A 117 -6.87 17.57 13.83
N GLY A 118 -6.17 16.82 14.69
CA GLY A 118 -6.29 16.92 16.14
C GLY A 118 -7.60 16.31 16.67
N GLU A 119 -8.05 15.20 16.07
CA GLU A 119 -9.28 14.52 16.45
C GLU A 119 -8.97 13.40 17.45
N GLY A 120 -9.53 13.49 18.66
CA GLY A 120 -9.26 12.51 19.73
C GLY A 120 -7.83 12.56 20.30
N THR A 121 -7.00 13.48 19.82
CA THR A 121 -5.63 13.73 20.26
C THR A 121 -5.20 15.14 19.83
N GLU A 122 -4.01 15.58 20.24
CA GLU A 122 -3.44 16.84 19.75
C GLU A 122 -2.92 16.72 18.31
N LYS A 123 -3.06 17.79 17.53
CA LYS A 123 -2.53 17.86 16.18
C LYS A 123 -1.00 17.65 16.19
N ASN A 124 -0.52 16.69 15.41
CA ASN A 124 0.90 16.35 15.32
C ASN A 124 1.26 15.81 13.92
N LEU A 125 1.78 16.67 13.05
CA LEU A 125 2.11 16.30 11.67
C LEU A 125 3.26 15.28 11.57
N GLU A 126 4.18 15.27 12.53
CA GLU A 126 5.30 14.33 12.57
C GLU A 126 4.81 12.91 12.84
N LYS A 127 3.90 12.74 13.80
CA LYS A 127 3.27 11.43 14.07
C LYS A 127 2.34 11.00 12.94
N ALA A 128 1.66 11.93 12.28
CA ALA A 128 0.88 11.62 11.07
C ALA A 128 1.79 11.08 9.95
N PHE A 129 2.96 11.70 9.75
CA PHE A 129 3.94 11.23 8.77
C PHE A 129 4.51 9.84 9.13
N TYR A 130 4.82 9.60 10.42
CA TYR A 130 5.26 8.29 10.89
C TYR A 130 4.28 7.16 10.55
N TRP A 131 2.99 7.33 10.85
CA TRP A 131 1.99 6.30 10.55
C TRP A 131 1.75 6.11 9.06
N TYR A 132 1.85 7.19 8.27
CA TYR A 132 1.79 7.11 6.82
C TYR A 132 2.94 6.26 6.24
N GLN A 133 4.18 6.48 6.72
CA GLN A 133 5.32 5.67 6.31
C GLN A 133 5.17 4.19 6.70
N LYS A 134 4.64 3.93 7.91
CA LYS A 134 4.40 2.55 8.36
C LYS A 134 3.40 1.81 7.47
N MET A 135 2.36 2.47 6.94
CA MET A 135 1.42 1.89 5.97
C MET A 135 2.11 1.45 4.67
N GLU A 136 3.02 2.29 4.16
CA GLU A 136 3.79 1.99 2.95
C GLU A 136 4.76 0.81 3.17
N GLU A 137 5.18 0.57 4.42
CA GLU A 137 6.03 -0.56 4.81
C GLU A 137 5.22 -1.85 5.01
N SER A 138 4.07 -1.79 5.70
CA SER A 138 3.18 -2.96 5.86
C SER A 138 2.58 -3.42 4.53
N ASN A 139 2.30 -2.49 3.61
CA ASN A 139 1.84 -2.81 2.26
C ASN A 139 2.92 -3.53 1.42
N LYS A 140 4.22 -3.34 1.72
CA LYS A 140 5.31 -4.09 1.09
C LYS A 140 5.37 -5.56 1.56
N GLU A 141 4.99 -5.85 2.80
CA GLU A 141 5.00 -7.22 3.33
C GLU A 141 3.86 -8.09 2.79
N ASN A 142 2.70 -7.50 2.46
CA ASN A 142 1.56 -8.22 1.85
C ASN A 142 1.67 -8.39 0.31
N THR A 143 2.66 -7.77 -0.33
CA THR A 143 2.91 -7.85 -1.79
C THR A 143 3.81 -9.00 -2.25
N ASN A 144 4.18 -9.94 -1.36
CA ASN A 144 5.09 -11.07 -1.65
C ASN A 144 4.52 -12.18 -2.57
N LYS A 145 3.61 -11.87 -3.51
CA LYS A 145 3.13 -12.84 -4.51
C LYS A 145 3.55 -12.60 -5.95
N ASN A 146 4.27 -11.51 -6.27
CA ASN A 146 4.75 -11.24 -7.64
C ASN A 146 6.13 -10.59 -7.66
N GLU A 147 7.05 -11.05 -6.80
CA GLU A 147 8.30 -10.31 -6.56
C GLU A 147 9.35 -10.47 -7.66
N PHE A 148 9.37 -11.52 -8.46
CA PHE A 148 10.49 -11.74 -9.39
C PHE A 148 10.15 -11.38 -10.82
N CYS A 149 11.07 -10.68 -11.48
CA CYS A 149 11.00 -10.43 -12.90
C CYS A 149 11.03 -11.76 -13.67
N ASN A 150 10.02 -11.99 -14.49
CA ASN A 150 9.88 -13.22 -15.28
C ASN A 150 11.03 -13.45 -16.27
N GLU A 151 11.88 -12.45 -16.54
CA GLU A 151 13.02 -12.57 -17.45
C GLU A 151 14.35 -12.81 -16.74
N CYS A 152 14.60 -12.18 -15.59
CA CYS A 152 15.91 -12.24 -14.92
C CYS A 152 15.86 -12.80 -13.50
N GLU A 153 14.67 -13.18 -13.01
CA GLU A 153 14.44 -13.76 -11.69
C GLU A 153 14.97 -12.86 -10.54
N GLN A 154 15.06 -11.55 -10.79
CA GLN A 154 15.43 -10.54 -9.80
C GLN A 154 14.19 -9.82 -9.26
N PRO A 155 14.23 -9.30 -8.02
CA PRO A 155 13.09 -8.61 -7.43
C PRO A 155 12.68 -7.37 -8.25
N TYR A 156 11.39 -7.16 -8.46
CA TYR A 156 10.85 -5.89 -8.95
C TYR A 156 11.07 -4.81 -7.88
N ILE A 157 11.56 -3.64 -8.30
CA ILE A 157 11.74 -2.47 -7.42
C ILE A 157 10.45 -1.63 -7.39
N ASP A 158 9.64 -1.73 -8.45
CA ASP A 158 8.34 -1.09 -8.64
C ASP A 158 7.48 -1.98 -9.57
N TYR A 159 6.15 -1.87 -9.50
CA TYR A 159 5.22 -2.75 -10.23
C TYR A 159 5.58 -2.80 -11.72
N GLN A 160 6.00 -3.98 -12.20
CA GLN A 160 6.42 -4.24 -13.59
C GLN A 160 7.74 -3.56 -14.05
N TRP A 161 8.47 -2.87 -13.17
CA TRP A 161 9.76 -2.24 -13.50
C TRP A 161 10.95 -3.04 -12.94
N CYS A 162 11.63 -3.78 -13.82
CA CYS A 162 12.88 -4.46 -13.47
C CYS A 162 14.08 -3.64 -13.95
N GLN A 163 14.83 -3.05 -13.02
CA GLN A 163 15.99 -2.20 -13.35
C GLN A 163 17.01 -2.91 -14.25
N GLN A 164 17.33 -4.19 -13.99
CA GLN A 164 18.32 -4.92 -14.78
C GLN A 164 17.85 -5.18 -16.22
N CYS A 165 16.62 -5.66 -16.40
CA CYS A 165 16.06 -5.88 -17.73
C CYS A 165 15.90 -4.57 -18.50
N ASN A 166 15.42 -3.52 -17.84
CA ASN A 166 15.23 -2.22 -18.45
C ASN A 166 16.56 -1.56 -18.83
N SER A 167 17.60 -1.69 -18.01
CA SER A 167 18.95 -1.23 -18.35
C SER A 167 19.47 -1.88 -19.64
N ARG A 168 19.26 -3.19 -19.82
CA ARG A 168 19.63 -3.90 -21.06
C ARG A 168 18.83 -3.41 -22.26
N ARG A 169 17.53 -3.16 -22.09
CA ARG A 169 16.65 -2.63 -23.15
C ARG A 169 17.02 -1.21 -23.55
N PHE A 170 17.33 -0.34 -22.59
CA PHE A 170 17.84 1.00 -22.87
C PHE A 170 19.15 0.97 -23.66
N GLN A 171 20.06 0.04 -23.34
CA GLN A 171 21.31 -0.12 -24.10
C GLN A 171 21.07 -0.53 -25.56
N GLN A 172 20.06 -1.36 -25.84
CA GLN A 172 19.70 -1.76 -27.21
C GLN A 172 19.15 -0.58 -28.02
N ASP A 173 18.31 0.24 -27.39
CA ASP A 173 17.60 1.34 -28.04
C ASP A 173 18.32 2.69 -27.96
N PHE A 174 19.50 2.74 -27.34
CA PHE A 174 20.19 3.99 -27.03
C PHE A 174 20.39 4.91 -28.24
N LEU A 175 20.64 4.34 -29.42
CA LEU A 175 20.82 5.10 -30.67
C LEU A 175 19.60 5.96 -31.05
N LYS A 176 18.40 5.64 -30.56
CA LYS A 176 17.15 6.36 -30.82
C LYS A 176 17.06 7.71 -30.10
N TRP A 177 17.85 7.91 -29.03
CA TRP A 177 17.76 9.10 -28.16
C TRP A 177 19.07 9.88 -28.06
N THR A 178 19.88 9.83 -29.11
CA THR A 178 21.13 10.57 -29.13
C THR A 178 20.87 12.03 -29.50
N SER A 179 21.48 12.92 -28.74
CA SER A 179 21.54 14.36 -29.01
C SER A 179 22.60 14.71 -30.07
N GLY A 180 23.52 13.77 -30.35
CA GLY A 180 24.72 14.01 -31.15
C GLY A 180 25.84 14.69 -30.35
N ASN A 181 25.61 15.01 -29.08
CA ASN A 181 26.61 15.50 -28.14
C ASN A 181 27.01 14.38 -27.19
N LYS A 182 28.27 13.94 -27.30
CA LYS A 182 28.81 12.82 -26.50
C LYS A 182 28.60 12.99 -24.99
N PHE A 183 28.72 14.20 -24.45
CA PHE A 183 28.56 14.44 -23.02
C PHE A 183 27.11 14.30 -22.57
N ILE A 184 26.17 14.89 -23.33
CA ILE A 184 24.73 14.78 -23.04
C ILE A 184 24.29 13.32 -23.18
N ASP A 185 24.76 12.64 -24.22
CA ASP A 185 24.43 11.24 -24.48
C ASP A 185 24.95 10.33 -23.34
N GLU A 186 26.19 10.55 -22.89
CA GLU A 186 26.76 9.83 -21.74
C GLU A 186 25.95 10.06 -20.45
N PHE A 187 25.55 11.31 -20.19
CA PHE A 187 24.70 11.65 -19.04
C PHE A 187 23.34 10.95 -19.10
N ILE A 188 22.66 11.00 -20.26
CA ILE A 188 21.37 10.33 -20.47
C ILE A 188 21.52 8.82 -20.27
N ARG A 189 22.58 8.22 -20.83
CA ARG A 189 22.88 6.80 -20.67
C ARG A 189 23.04 6.42 -19.20
N GLU A 190 23.83 7.18 -18.45
CA GLU A 190 24.04 6.92 -17.02
C GLU A 190 22.73 7.06 -16.22
N ALA A 191 21.92 8.07 -16.51
CA ALA A 191 20.62 8.24 -15.87
C ALA A 191 19.67 7.06 -16.17
N GLN A 192 19.59 6.62 -17.42
CA GLN A 192 18.76 5.48 -17.84
C GLN A 192 19.16 4.17 -17.15
N LEU A 193 20.47 3.90 -17.02
CA LEU A 193 20.98 2.70 -16.35
C LEU A 193 20.71 2.70 -14.82
N ASN A 194 20.53 3.88 -14.23
CA ASN A 194 20.30 4.04 -12.80
C ASN A 194 18.82 4.28 -12.43
N ALA A 195 17.93 4.39 -13.42
CA ALA A 195 16.52 4.69 -13.20
C ALA A 195 15.79 3.56 -12.44
N LYS A 196 15.10 3.92 -11.36
CA LYS A 196 14.39 2.95 -10.50
C LYS A 196 12.95 2.69 -10.92
N ASN A 197 12.38 3.57 -11.74
CA ASN A 197 11.04 3.48 -12.31
C ASN A 197 10.96 4.32 -13.61
N CYS A 198 9.83 4.28 -14.30
CA CYS A 198 9.62 5.00 -15.56
C CYS A 198 9.67 6.54 -15.41
N TYR A 199 9.33 7.08 -14.25
CA TYR A 199 9.34 8.54 -13.99
C TYR A 199 10.74 9.12 -13.85
N GLU A 200 11.74 8.28 -13.56
CA GLU A 200 13.14 8.68 -13.42
C GLU A 200 13.94 8.59 -14.73
N VAL A 201 13.33 8.07 -15.80
CA VAL A 201 14.00 7.88 -17.09
C VAL A 201 14.21 9.23 -17.76
N LEU A 202 15.47 9.54 -18.08
CA LEU A 202 15.82 10.67 -18.92
C LEU A 202 15.92 10.24 -20.38
N GLU A 203 15.42 11.08 -21.28
CA GLU A 203 15.62 10.92 -22.73
C GLU A 203 15.84 12.27 -23.41
N TRP A 204 16.54 12.23 -24.54
CA TRP A 204 16.67 13.39 -25.41
C TRP A 204 15.39 13.56 -26.22
N ILE A 205 14.81 14.77 -26.18
CA ILE A 205 13.64 15.12 -26.99
C ILE A 205 14.11 16.01 -28.14
N PRO A 206 14.09 15.52 -29.39
CA PRO A 206 14.39 16.35 -30.55
C PRO A 206 13.43 17.54 -30.66
N TYR A 207 13.95 18.71 -31.00
CA TYR A 207 13.14 19.95 -31.07
C TYR A 207 11.93 19.84 -32.01
N ASN A 208 12.04 19.06 -33.09
CA ASN A 208 10.95 18.82 -34.03
C ASN A 208 9.80 17.96 -33.47
N LYS A 209 9.96 17.39 -32.25
CA LYS A 209 8.90 16.70 -31.50
C LYS A 209 8.13 17.61 -30.55
N LEU A 210 8.55 18.88 -30.47
CA LEU A 210 7.93 19.89 -29.64
C LEU A 210 7.08 20.83 -30.50
N SER A 211 5.91 21.16 -29.97
CA SER A 211 4.97 22.11 -30.58
C SER A 211 4.40 23.03 -29.51
N SER A 212 3.73 24.11 -29.91
CA SER A 212 3.08 25.05 -28.99
C SER A 212 4.02 25.56 -27.88
N ILE A 213 5.28 25.85 -28.23
CA ILE A 213 6.28 26.35 -27.29
C ILE A 213 5.92 27.80 -26.94
N ASN A 214 5.51 28.03 -25.71
CA ASN A 214 5.07 29.34 -25.23
C ASN A 214 5.80 29.69 -23.94
N TYR A 215 6.19 30.96 -23.81
CA TYR A 215 6.70 31.49 -22.55
C TYR A 215 5.66 31.29 -21.45
N HIS A 216 6.11 30.80 -20.31
CA HIS A 216 5.24 30.54 -19.16
C HIS A 216 5.58 31.46 -17.99
N ASP A 217 6.85 31.50 -17.58
CA ASP A 217 7.27 32.29 -16.42
C ASP A 217 8.80 32.54 -16.41
N LYS A 218 9.24 33.45 -15.54
CA LYS A 218 10.65 33.68 -15.24
C LYS A 218 11.08 32.75 -14.11
N GLY A 219 11.93 31.78 -14.42
CA GLY A 219 12.56 30.91 -13.42
C GLY A 219 13.74 31.58 -12.72
N GLY A 220 14.21 30.97 -11.63
CA GLY A 220 15.34 31.51 -10.84
C GLY A 220 16.64 31.65 -11.63
N PHE A 221 16.90 30.74 -12.58
CA PHE A 221 18.13 30.71 -13.38
C PHE A 221 17.90 30.68 -14.90
N SER A 222 16.64 30.65 -15.35
CA SER A 222 16.28 30.48 -16.77
C SER A 222 14.86 30.96 -17.04
N GLU A 223 14.55 31.29 -18.29
CA GLU A 223 13.16 31.34 -18.73
C GLU A 223 12.52 29.95 -18.67
N ILE A 224 11.26 29.92 -18.27
CA ILE A 224 10.44 28.72 -18.23
C ILE A 224 9.43 28.82 -19.36
N HIS A 225 9.45 27.83 -20.24
CA HIS A 225 8.51 27.69 -21.35
C HIS A 225 7.67 26.43 -21.13
N LYS A 226 6.47 26.41 -21.69
CA LYS A 226 5.64 25.20 -21.81
C LYS A 226 5.57 24.78 -23.26
N ALA A 227 5.56 23.47 -23.49
CA ALA A 227 5.46 22.91 -24.82
C ALA A 227 4.64 21.62 -24.82
N THR A 228 4.11 21.28 -25.98
CA THR A 228 3.45 19.99 -26.22
C THR A 228 4.45 19.06 -26.91
N TRP A 229 4.73 17.92 -26.28
CA TRP A 229 5.55 16.84 -26.80
C TRP A 229 4.68 15.77 -27.45
N SER A 230 4.93 15.50 -28.74
CA SER A 230 4.09 14.59 -29.54
C SER A 230 4.22 13.12 -29.14
N ASP A 231 5.41 12.69 -28.73
CA ASP A 231 5.69 11.27 -28.51
C ASP A 231 5.33 10.85 -27.08
N GLY A 232 5.39 11.79 -26.12
CA GLY A 232 5.11 11.55 -24.71
C GLY A 232 6.17 10.71 -23.98
N PRO A 233 6.13 10.66 -22.64
CA PRO A 233 7.13 9.96 -21.84
C PRO A 233 7.01 8.44 -21.98
N ILE A 234 8.12 7.75 -21.74
CA ILE A 234 8.19 6.29 -21.65
C ILE A 234 7.34 5.80 -20.46
N ASP A 235 6.62 4.71 -20.68
CA ASP A 235 5.71 4.10 -19.71
C ASP A 235 6.23 2.72 -19.26
N ASN A 236 5.92 1.70 -20.05
CA ASN A 236 6.30 0.32 -19.79
C ASN A 236 6.83 -0.34 -21.06
N TRP A 237 7.42 -1.52 -20.89
CA TRP A 237 7.91 -2.32 -22.01
C TRP A 237 6.81 -3.21 -22.56
N ASP A 238 6.54 -3.12 -23.87
CA ASP A 238 5.68 -4.06 -24.59
C ASP A 238 6.50 -5.31 -24.94
N PHE A 239 6.23 -6.40 -24.24
CA PHE A 239 6.94 -7.67 -24.44
C PHE A 239 6.63 -8.32 -25.80
N ASP A 240 5.44 -8.12 -26.34
CA ASP A 240 5.03 -8.70 -27.62
C ASP A 240 5.69 -7.97 -28.79
N LYS A 241 5.72 -6.63 -28.73
CA LYS A 241 6.30 -5.79 -29.78
C LYS A 241 7.80 -5.52 -29.61
N GLN A 242 8.37 -5.85 -28.44
CA GLN A 242 9.74 -5.54 -28.06
C GLN A 242 10.08 -4.05 -28.24
N GLN A 243 9.23 -3.18 -27.70
CA GLN A 243 9.42 -1.73 -27.75
C GLN A 243 8.86 -1.04 -26.51
N TRP A 244 9.30 0.18 -26.25
CA TRP A 244 8.75 1.04 -25.20
C TRP A 244 7.37 1.58 -25.58
N ASN A 245 6.38 1.32 -24.74
CA ASN A 245 5.12 2.06 -24.77
C ASN A 245 5.33 3.46 -24.21
N ARG A 246 4.51 4.41 -24.69
CA ARG A 246 4.56 5.82 -24.29
C ARG A 246 3.18 6.30 -23.89
N TRP A 247 3.14 7.23 -22.94
CA TRP A 247 1.90 7.94 -22.62
C TRP A 247 1.57 8.90 -23.75
N SER A 248 0.62 8.51 -24.60
CA SER A 248 0.13 9.34 -25.69
C SER A 248 -1.27 9.85 -25.37
N PHE A 249 -1.43 11.17 -25.41
CA PHE A 249 -2.72 11.84 -25.30
C PHE A 249 -3.12 12.37 -26.67
N GLN A 250 -4.41 12.42 -27.00
CA GLN A 250 -4.88 12.96 -28.28
C GLN A 250 -4.38 14.40 -28.54
N SER A 251 -4.11 15.17 -27.47
CA SER A 251 -3.58 16.53 -27.52
C SER A 251 -2.06 16.65 -27.37
N GLY A 252 -1.32 15.54 -27.24
CA GLY A 252 0.10 15.52 -26.86
C GLY A 252 0.34 15.72 -25.36
N TYR A 253 1.58 15.52 -24.91
CA TYR A 253 1.97 15.61 -23.49
C TYR A 253 2.54 17.00 -23.17
N GLU A 254 1.97 17.70 -22.19
CA GLU A 254 2.50 19.01 -21.76
C GLU A 254 3.78 18.83 -20.96
N ILE A 255 4.85 19.51 -21.38
CA ILE A 255 6.14 19.54 -20.69
C ILE A 255 6.56 20.97 -20.37
N VAL A 256 7.40 21.08 -19.34
CA VAL A 256 8.05 22.33 -18.95
C VAL A 256 9.49 22.32 -19.46
N LEU A 257 9.84 23.33 -20.24
CA LEU A 257 11.18 23.55 -20.77
C LEU A 257 11.88 24.62 -19.94
N LYS A 258 13.13 24.34 -19.53
CA LYS A 258 14.02 25.33 -18.91
C LYS A 258 15.16 25.61 -19.88
N ILE A 259 15.23 26.84 -20.39
CA ILE A 259 16.28 27.24 -21.34
C ILE A 259 17.49 27.73 -20.54
N LEU A 260 18.52 26.90 -20.45
CA LEU A 260 19.80 27.33 -19.89
C LEU A 260 20.46 28.27 -20.89
N HIS A 261 20.46 29.57 -20.60
CA HIS A 261 21.31 30.51 -21.33
C HIS A 261 22.77 30.11 -21.08
N GLN A 262 23.55 29.95 -22.14
CA GLN A 262 25.00 29.81 -22.02
C GLN A 262 25.52 31.07 -21.29
N ILE A 263 26.13 30.86 -20.13
CA ILE A 263 26.98 31.84 -19.47
C ILE A 263 28.35 31.79 -20.15
#